data_AF-A0A2V2S1N6-F1
#
_entry.id   AF-A0A2V2S1N6-F1
#
_cell.length_a   1.000
_cell.length_b   1.000
_cell.length_c   1.000
_cell.angle_alpha   90.00
_cell.angle_beta   90.00
_cell.angle_gamma   90.00
#
_symmetry.space_group_name_H-M   'P 1'
#
loop_
_entity.id
_entity.type
_entity.pdbx_description
1 polymer ?
#
loop_
_entity_poly.entity_id
_entity_poly.type
_entity_poly.pdbx_seq_one_letter_code
_entity_poly.pdbx_strand_id
1 'polypeptide(L)'
;MIPALALFLALGMVSLGLAGAACVMAWRLAPARERRAQIGWLARWGAKGLVLPCAAWWLLNLGISWWLQPFMPQIQAAQNSGFPWAPEFLSVAGAGLFIVSSYWTATTLAWVVFETGRELEEEAARNFKGLCWTCILGLCLPAIVVLALGGWYTVGLAAFILLAPIAGLAPRFLGRQVTPTPPIYARAIARIKFGKYNEAEMEIIKELEKSEEDFDGWMMLAELYANHFNDLQEAEQTVLGICEQPVTSPSQLSVALHRLADWQLKTGRDPEAARRALQMICDRLPGTHLAHMAQLRIAQLPASIEELSEREHAPPIPLPALGDHFDEAAEAADSAVAIQRATEAANACVDRLNQDPDNVAAREKLARLLAEKLGQPDRGIEQLTLLFQVPGQEARRRSEWLSWIAAWHLKYRGDRVAGRAALERIVREFPDTPQAIAARQRLGSM
;
A
#
# COMPACT_ATOMS: atom_id res chain seq x y z
N MET A 1 -13.17 58.24 -19.05
CA MET A 1 -13.10 56.91 -19.69
C MET A 1 -12.29 55.91 -18.88
N ILE A 2 -10.98 56.12 -18.67
CA ILE A 2 -10.09 55.18 -17.96
C ILE A 2 -10.59 54.74 -16.56
N PRO A 3 -11.03 55.64 -15.64
CA PRO A 3 -11.43 55.22 -14.30
C PRO A 3 -12.73 54.39 -14.30
N ALA A 4 -13.71 54.75 -15.13
CA ALA A 4 -14.97 54.02 -15.26
C ALA A 4 -14.77 52.62 -15.87
N LEU A 5 -13.91 52.52 -16.88
CA LEU A 5 -13.54 51.23 -17.47
C LEU A 5 -12.81 50.35 -16.45
N ALA A 6 -11.87 50.91 -15.69
CA ALA A 6 -11.16 50.19 -14.64
C ALA A 6 -12.12 49.69 -13.54
N LEU A 7 -13.07 50.52 -13.11
CA LEU A 7 -14.10 50.15 -12.14
C LEU A 7 -15.00 49.04 -12.66
N PHE A 8 -15.48 49.16 -13.91
CA PHE A 8 -16.30 48.12 -14.56
C PHE A 8 -15.56 46.78 -14.62
N LEU A 9 -14.29 46.78 -15.04
CA LEU A 9 -13.47 45.57 -15.10
C LEU A 9 -13.22 44.97 -13.71
N ALA A 10 -12.92 45.80 -12.72
CA ALA A 10 -12.72 45.34 -11.34
C ALA A 10 -13.98 44.69 -10.77
N LEU A 11 -15.14 45.35 -10.89
CA LEU A 11 -16.42 44.82 -10.43
C LEU A 11 -16.83 43.57 -11.22
N GLY A 12 -16.57 43.53 -12.53
CA GLY A 12 -16.80 42.37 -13.38
C GLY A 12 -15.97 41.16 -12.95
N MET A 13 -14.69 41.36 -12.64
CA MET A 13 -13.80 40.30 -12.14
C MET A 13 -14.25 39.77 -10.78
N VAL A 14 -14.63 40.66 -9.85
CA VAL A 14 -15.19 40.26 -8.55
C VAL A 14 -16.49 39.47 -8.73
N SER A 15 -17.38 39.94 -9.60
CA SER A 15 -18.66 39.28 -9.92
C SER A 15 -18.46 37.87 -10.47
N LEU A 16 -17.51 37.71 -11.40
CA LEU A 16 -17.15 36.41 -11.98
C LEU A 16 -16.55 35.48 -10.92
N GLY A 17 -15.69 36.02 -10.05
CA GLY A 17 -15.11 35.29 -8.92
C GLY A 17 -16.17 34.77 -7.94
N LEU A 18 -17.15 35.62 -7.57
CA LEU A 18 -18.27 35.23 -6.71
C LEU A 18 -19.12 34.13 -7.34
N ALA A 19 -19.56 34.34 -8.59
CA ALA A 19 -20.40 33.37 -9.29
C ALA A 19 -19.66 32.03 -9.50
N GLY A 20 -18.37 32.07 -9.85
CA GLY A 20 -17.52 30.90 -9.97
C GLY A 20 -17.35 30.16 -8.64
N ALA A 21 -17.11 30.88 -7.55
CA ALA A 21 -17.00 30.30 -6.21
C ALA A 21 -18.31 29.61 -5.79
N ALA A 22 -19.47 30.23 -6.02
CA ALA A 22 -20.78 29.63 -5.74
C ALA A 22 -20.99 28.34 -6.55
N CYS A 23 -20.67 28.34 -7.84
CA CYS A 23 -20.75 27.14 -8.69
C CYS A 23 -19.83 26.02 -8.19
N VAL A 24 -18.58 26.33 -7.85
CA VAL A 24 -17.61 25.34 -7.36
C VAL A 24 -18.05 24.76 -6.02
N MET A 25 -18.50 25.60 -5.09
CA MET A 25 -19.00 25.16 -3.79
C MET A 25 -20.26 24.31 -3.92
N ALA A 26 -21.22 24.74 -4.75
CA ALA A 26 -22.42 23.98 -5.05
C ALA A 26 -22.11 22.61 -5.67
N TRP A 27 -21.16 22.56 -6.59
CA TRP A 27 -20.72 21.30 -7.21
C TRP A 27 -20.00 20.37 -6.24
N ARG A 28 -19.20 20.92 -5.31
CA ARG A 28 -18.50 20.13 -4.28
C ARG A 28 -19.45 19.52 -3.25
N LEU A 29 -20.58 20.18 -2.98
CA LEU A 29 -21.60 19.70 -2.05
C LEU A 29 -22.50 18.62 -2.66
N ALA A 30 -22.64 18.59 -3.99
CA ALA A 30 -23.48 17.62 -4.68
C ALA A 30 -22.89 16.17 -4.66
N PRO A 31 -23.74 15.15 -4.44
CA PRO A 31 -23.34 13.73 -4.51
C PRO A 31 -22.71 13.36 -5.86
N ALA A 32 -21.73 12.46 -5.87
CA ALA A 32 -21.01 12.06 -7.09
C ALA A 32 -21.95 11.57 -8.21
N ARG A 33 -23.05 10.89 -7.86
CA ARG A 33 -24.06 10.37 -8.79
C ARG A 33 -24.92 11.49 -9.41
N GLU A 34 -25.04 12.64 -8.75
CA GLU A 34 -25.93 13.75 -9.13
C GLU A 34 -25.20 14.95 -9.72
N ARG A 35 -23.86 14.98 -9.67
CA ARG A 35 -23.05 16.12 -10.18
C ARG A 35 -23.39 16.55 -11.60
N ARG A 36 -23.72 15.60 -12.50
CA ARG A 36 -24.14 15.95 -13.87
C ARG A 36 -25.51 16.65 -13.92
N ALA A 37 -26.48 16.18 -13.13
CA ALA A 37 -27.78 16.82 -13.01
C ALA A 37 -27.65 18.20 -12.35
N GLN A 38 -26.78 18.33 -11.33
CA GLN A 38 -26.48 19.59 -10.65
C GLN A 38 -25.97 20.66 -11.61
N ILE A 39 -25.08 20.30 -12.55
CA ILE A 39 -24.56 21.25 -13.55
C ILE A 39 -25.70 21.77 -14.45
N GLY A 40 -26.60 20.89 -14.89
CA GLY A 40 -27.75 21.28 -15.70
C GLY A 40 -28.77 22.14 -14.94
N TRP A 41 -28.92 21.90 -13.63
CA TRP A 41 -29.72 22.77 -12.76
C TRP A 41 -29.05 24.13 -12.55
N LEU A 42 -27.75 24.17 -12.20
CA LEU A 42 -26.97 25.39 -12.00
C LEU A 42 -26.94 26.27 -13.26
N ALA A 43 -26.82 25.67 -14.45
CA ALA A 43 -26.84 26.43 -15.70
C ALA A 43 -28.19 27.13 -15.91
N ARG A 44 -29.32 26.42 -15.70
CA ARG A 44 -30.67 27.00 -15.80
C ARG A 44 -30.93 28.03 -14.70
N TRP A 45 -30.42 27.78 -13.50
CA TRP A 45 -30.53 28.68 -12.36
C TRP A 45 -29.71 29.96 -12.58
N GLY A 46 -28.48 29.85 -13.08
CA GLY A 46 -27.63 30.97 -13.45
C GLY A 46 -28.21 31.78 -14.61
N ALA A 47 -28.79 31.12 -15.63
CA ALA A 47 -29.45 31.83 -16.72
C ALA A 47 -30.60 32.72 -16.21
N LYS A 48 -31.44 32.20 -15.31
CA LYS A 48 -32.59 32.92 -14.75
C LYS A 48 -32.21 33.97 -13.70
N GLY A 49 -31.27 33.65 -12.83
CA GLY A 49 -30.95 34.47 -11.65
C GLY A 49 -29.76 35.40 -11.80
N LEU A 50 -28.91 35.19 -12.82
CA LEU A 50 -27.72 36.00 -13.06
C LEU A 50 -27.76 36.66 -14.45
N VAL A 51 -27.88 35.87 -15.51
CA VAL A 51 -27.79 36.38 -16.89
C VAL A 51 -28.96 37.29 -17.24
N LEU A 52 -30.20 36.83 -17.01
CA LEU A 52 -31.40 37.58 -17.36
C LEU A 52 -31.51 38.90 -16.58
N PRO A 53 -31.30 38.95 -15.25
CA PRO A 53 -31.33 40.21 -14.50
C PRO A 53 -30.19 41.17 -14.90
N CYS A 54 -28.98 40.68 -15.18
CA CYS A 54 -27.89 41.53 -15.69
C CYS A 54 -28.24 42.11 -17.07
N ALA A 55 -28.78 41.30 -17.99
CA ALA A 55 -29.19 41.77 -19.30
C ALA A 55 -30.32 42.80 -19.20
N ALA A 56 -31.31 42.56 -18.35
CA ALA A 56 -32.38 43.51 -18.08
C ALA A 56 -31.83 44.82 -17.49
N TRP A 57 -30.91 44.74 -16.51
CA TRP A 57 -30.26 45.90 -15.93
C TRP A 57 -29.53 46.74 -16.97
N TRP A 58 -28.74 46.11 -17.84
CA TRP A 58 -28.03 46.83 -18.91
C TRP A 58 -29.01 47.45 -19.91
N LEU A 59 -30.05 46.71 -20.33
CA LEU A 59 -31.03 47.19 -21.29
C LEU A 59 -31.81 48.41 -20.77
N LEU A 60 -32.22 48.39 -19.50
CA LEU A 60 -32.92 49.50 -18.84
C LEU A 60 -32.04 50.75 -18.68
N ASN A 61 -30.72 50.59 -18.66
CA ASN A 61 -29.78 51.70 -18.50
C ASN A 61 -29.14 52.17 -19.81
N LEU A 62 -29.29 51.40 -20.91
CA LEU A 62 -28.75 51.77 -22.22
C LEU A 62 -29.54 52.92 -22.87
N GLY A 63 -30.85 52.98 -22.63
CA GLY A 63 -31.72 54.01 -23.18
C GLY A 63 -31.95 53.88 -24.69
N ILE A 64 -32.44 52.72 -25.15
CA ILE A 64 -32.46 52.34 -26.59
C ILE A 64 -33.42 53.21 -27.43
N SER A 65 -34.40 53.90 -26.81
CA SER A 65 -35.34 54.75 -27.52
C SER A 65 -35.81 55.94 -26.68
N TRP A 66 -36.39 56.95 -27.34
CA TRP A 66 -37.04 58.08 -26.67
C TRP A 66 -38.15 57.68 -25.70
N TRP A 67 -38.73 56.48 -25.89
CA TRP A 67 -39.77 55.91 -25.03
C TRP A 67 -39.20 55.10 -23.85
N LEU A 68 -37.93 54.72 -23.91
CA LEU A 68 -37.25 53.94 -22.89
C LEU A 68 -36.02 54.70 -22.43
N GLN A 69 -36.23 55.75 -21.64
CA GLN A 69 -35.15 56.56 -21.08
C GLN A 69 -34.31 55.72 -20.10
N PRO A 70 -33.00 55.99 -19.96
CA PRO A 70 -32.17 55.32 -18.97
C PRO A 70 -32.78 55.44 -17.58
N PHE A 71 -32.91 54.31 -16.89
CA PHE A 71 -33.48 54.29 -15.54
C PHE A 71 -32.66 55.12 -14.54
N MET A 72 -31.33 55.13 -14.68
CA MET A 72 -30.46 55.90 -13.80
C MET A 72 -30.36 57.38 -14.23
N PRO A 73 -30.72 58.33 -13.35
CA PRO A 73 -30.74 59.76 -13.66
C PRO A 73 -29.39 60.31 -14.15
N GLN A 74 -28.28 59.73 -13.70
CA GLN A 74 -26.92 60.15 -14.06
C GLN A 74 -26.63 59.89 -15.55
N ILE A 75 -27.06 58.74 -16.07
CA ILE A 75 -26.90 58.38 -17.49
C ILE A 75 -27.80 59.26 -18.34
N GLN A 76 -29.05 59.46 -17.90
CA GLN A 76 -30.00 60.32 -18.59
C GLN A 76 -29.51 61.78 -18.65
N ALA A 77 -28.99 62.31 -17.54
CA ALA A 77 -28.41 63.64 -17.49
C ALA A 77 -27.20 63.76 -18.43
N ALA A 78 -26.30 62.78 -18.46
CA ALA A 78 -25.16 62.76 -19.38
C ALA A 78 -25.59 62.72 -20.85
N GLN A 79 -26.59 61.91 -21.20
CA GLN A 79 -27.15 61.83 -22.55
C GLN A 79 -27.80 63.15 -22.98
N ASN A 80 -28.61 63.76 -22.11
CA ASN A 80 -29.31 65.02 -22.41
C ASN A 80 -28.37 66.23 -22.50
N SER A 81 -27.22 66.17 -21.83
CA SER A 81 -26.23 67.27 -21.80
C SER A 81 -25.25 67.22 -22.98
N GLY A 82 -25.31 66.20 -23.84
CA GLY A 82 -24.35 66.00 -24.94
C GLY A 82 -22.95 65.57 -24.49
N PHE A 83 -22.77 65.22 -23.22
CA PHE A 83 -21.51 64.70 -22.69
C PHE A 83 -21.31 63.22 -23.04
N PRO A 84 -20.06 62.71 -23.04
CA PRO A 84 -19.82 61.28 -23.21
C PRO A 84 -20.45 60.52 -22.04
N TRP A 85 -21.58 59.85 -22.29
CA TRP A 85 -22.36 59.09 -21.30
C TRP A 85 -21.84 57.67 -21.07
N ALA A 86 -20.95 57.17 -21.94
CA ALA A 86 -20.36 55.83 -21.84
C ALA A 86 -19.62 55.53 -20.51
N PRO A 87 -18.83 56.45 -19.90
CA PRO A 87 -18.25 56.23 -18.57
C PRO A 87 -19.31 56.01 -17.49
N GLU A 88 -20.37 56.82 -17.47
CA GLU A 88 -21.43 56.71 -16.46
C GLU A 88 -22.20 55.41 -16.64
N PHE A 89 -22.48 55.03 -17.89
CA PHE A 89 -23.07 53.73 -18.21
C PHE A 89 -22.20 52.57 -17.72
N LEU A 90 -20.88 52.60 -17.97
CA LEU A 90 -19.97 51.54 -17.52
C LEU A 90 -19.93 51.42 -15.99
N SER A 91 -19.91 52.53 -15.26
CA SER A 91 -19.95 52.53 -13.80
C SER A 91 -21.23 51.90 -13.26
N VAL A 92 -22.39 52.30 -13.80
CA VAL A 92 -23.71 51.77 -13.43
C VAL A 92 -23.87 50.29 -13.84
N ALA A 93 -23.37 49.91 -15.02
CA ALA A 93 -23.39 48.54 -15.50
C ALA A 93 -22.53 47.62 -14.62
N GLY A 94 -21.36 48.09 -14.19
CA GLY A 94 -20.46 47.37 -13.28
C GLY A 94 -21.05 47.20 -11.89
N ALA A 95 -21.64 48.26 -11.33
CA ALA A 95 -22.31 48.20 -10.03
C ALA A 95 -23.50 47.23 -10.05
N GLY A 96 -24.36 47.28 -11.08
CA GLY A 96 -25.47 46.36 -11.22
C GLY A 96 -25.03 44.90 -11.38
N LEU A 97 -23.99 44.64 -12.17
CA LEU A 97 -23.41 43.30 -12.32
C LEU A 97 -22.92 42.76 -10.96
N PHE A 98 -22.25 43.59 -10.15
CA PHE A 98 -21.79 43.23 -8.82
C PHE A 98 -22.97 42.95 -7.86
N ILE A 99 -23.99 43.80 -7.85
CA ILE A 99 -25.17 43.61 -7.00
C ILE A 99 -25.88 42.30 -7.39
N VAL A 100 -26.23 42.12 -8.66
CA VAL A 100 -26.93 40.93 -9.13
C VAL A 100 -26.12 39.66 -8.85
N SER A 101 -24.83 39.66 -9.15
CA SER A 101 -23.97 38.48 -8.92
C SER A 101 -23.79 38.15 -7.45
N SER A 102 -23.62 39.15 -6.57
CA SER A 102 -23.48 38.92 -5.14
C SER A 102 -24.75 38.36 -4.51
N TYR A 103 -25.93 38.86 -4.89
CA TYR A 103 -27.21 38.32 -4.45
C TYR A 103 -27.45 36.91 -4.98
N TRP A 104 -27.22 36.68 -6.28
CA TRP A 104 -27.34 35.35 -6.87
C TRP A 104 -26.44 34.33 -6.18
N THR A 105 -25.19 34.72 -5.88
CA THR A 105 -24.21 33.91 -5.16
C THR A 105 -24.72 33.56 -3.76
N ALA A 106 -25.19 34.55 -3.00
CA ALA A 106 -25.73 34.35 -1.66
C ALA A 106 -26.95 33.41 -1.66
N THR A 107 -27.91 33.63 -2.56
CA THR A 107 -29.11 32.78 -2.68
C THR A 107 -28.75 31.35 -3.09
N THR A 108 -27.80 31.19 -4.01
CA THR A 108 -27.34 29.87 -4.45
C THR A 108 -26.68 29.10 -3.32
N LEU A 109 -25.78 29.74 -2.55
CA LEU A 109 -25.15 29.10 -1.40
C LEU A 109 -26.16 28.80 -0.30
N ALA A 110 -27.07 29.72 0.01
CA ALA A 110 -28.11 29.52 1.01
C ALA A 110 -29.00 28.32 0.65
N TRP A 111 -29.40 28.22 -0.63
CA TRP A 111 -30.18 27.10 -1.14
C TRP A 111 -29.45 25.78 -0.98
N VAL A 112 -28.20 25.69 -1.46
CA VAL A 112 -27.44 24.43 -1.40
C VAL A 112 -27.13 24.02 0.03
N VAL A 113 -26.78 24.97 0.92
CA VAL A 113 -26.54 24.70 2.34
C VAL A 113 -27.82 24.19 3.01
N PHE A 114 -28.96 24.79 2.70
CA PHE A 114 -30.27 24.36 3.21
C PHE A 114 -30.66 22.96 2.73
N GLU A 115 -30.55 22.71 1.43
CA GLU A 115 -30.84 21.40 0.81
C GLU A 115 -29.94 20.31 1.40
N THR A 116 -28.64 20.59 1.49
CA THR A 116 -27.66 19.68 2.11
C THR A 116 -28.05 19.37 3.56
N GLY A 117 -28.47 20.37 4.34
CA GLY A 117 -28.87 20.19 5.73
C GLY A 117 -30.16 19.36 5.93
N ARG A 118 -31.03 19.29 4.92
CA ARG A 118 -32.27 18.49 4.96
C ARG A 118 -32.04 17.00 4.72
N GLU A 119 -30.97 16.65 4.03
CA GLU A 119 -30.65 15.27 3.64
C GLU A 119 -29.77 14.54 4.66
N LEU A 120 -29.44 15.17 5.80
CA LEU A 120 -28.49 14.59 6.77
C LEU A 120 -29.17 13.67 7.77
N GLU A 121 -28.49 12.57 8.08
CA GLU A 121 -28.79 11.72 9.23
C GLU A 121 -28.57 12.47 10.57
N GLU A 122 -29.19 11.99 11.66
CA GLU A 122 -29.28 12.73 12.93
C GLU A 122 -27.92 13.14 13.54
N GLU A 123 -26.89 12.30 13.42
CA GLU A 123 -25.56 12.60 13.93
C GLU A 123 -24.82 13.64 13.06
N ALA A 124 -24.84 13.47 11.74
CA ALA A 124 -24.28 14.42 10.79
C ALA A 124 -24.99 15.79 10.86
N ALA A 125 -26.30 15.80 11.07
CA ALA A 125 -27.11 17.00 11.22
C ALA A 125 -26.71 17.83 12.45
N ARG A 126 -26.36 17.18 13.58
CA ARG A 126 -25.89 17.89 14.79
C ARG A 126 -24.55 18.58 14.56
N ASN A 127 -23.59 17.88 13.96
CA ASN A 127 -22.28 18.43 13.63
C ASN A 127 -22.39 19.58 12.61
N PHE A 128 -23.23 19.41 11.60
CA PHE A 128 -23.51 20.44 10.60
C PHE A 128 -24.15 21.70 11.20
N LYS A 129 -25.12 21.55 12.12
CA LYS A 129 -25.71 22.69 12.85
C LYS A 129 -24.66 23.44 13.69
N GLY A 130 -23.75 22.71 14.34
CA GLY A 130 -22.61 23.31 15.06
C GLY A 130 -21.71 24.12 14.14
N LEU A 131 -21.38 23.59 12.95
CA LEU A 131 -20.62 24.32 11.92
C LEU A 131 -21.33 25.62 11.48
N CYS A 132 -22.64 25.55 11.22
CA CYS A 132 -23.42 26.72 10.83
C CYS A 132 -23.36 27.82 11.92
N TRP A 133 -23.59 27.45 13.18
CA TRP A 133 -23.55 28.42 14.29
C TRP A 133 -22.17 29.03 14.48
N THR A 134 -21.11 28.23 14.44
CA THR A 134 -19.73 28.72 14.59
C THR A 134 -19.33 29.67 13.47
N CYS A 135 -19.70 29.36 12.22
CA CYS A 135 -19.43 30.23 11.07
C CYS A 135 -20.24 31.54 11.16
N ILE A 136 -21.53 31.47 11.49
CA ILE A 136 -22.37 32.67 11.64
C ILE A 136 -21.83 33.56 12.76
N LEU A 137 -21.52 33.01 13.93
CA LEU A 137 -21.00 33.79 15.07
C LEU A 137 -19.61 34.37 14.77
N GLY A 138 -18.71 33.57 14.18
CA GLY A 138 -17.35 33.99 13.88
C GLY A 138 -17.25 35.06 12.79
N LEU A 139 -18.21 35.11 11.85
CA LEU A 139 -18.18 36.00 10.68
C LEU A 139 -19.25 37.08 10.69
N CYS A 140 -20.08 37.15 11.74
CA CYS A 140 -21.08 38.20 11.92
C CYS A 140 -20.45 39.59 11.92
N LEU A 141 -19.35 39.78 12.66
CA LEU A 141 -18.70 41.09 12.79
C LEU A 141 -18.10 41.58 11.45
N PRO A 142 -17.32 40.78 10.69
CA PRO A 142 -16.91 41.14 9.33
C PRO A 142 -18.09 41.46 8.39
N ALA A 143 -19.17 40.68 8.45
CA ALA A 143 -20.36 40.92 7.62
C ALA A 143 -21.04 42.25 7.97
N ILE A 144 -21.15 42.59 9.25
CA ILE A 144 -21.70 43.88 9.72
C ILE A 144 -20.84 45.05 9.23
N VAL A 145 -19.51 44.93 9.27
CA VAL A 145 -18.60 45.98 8.77
C VAL A 145 -18.81 46.22 7.27
N VAL A 146 -18.95 45.16 6.48
CA VAL A 146 -19.22 45.26 5.03
C VAL A 146 -20.57 45.94 4.74
N LEU A 147 -21.59 45.64 5.55
CA LEU A 147 -22.89 46.31 5.46
C LEU A 147 -22.83 47.78 5.88
N ALA A 148 -22.09 48.10 6.95
CA ALA A 148 -21.96 49.47 7.44
C ALA A 148 -21.23 50.38 6.44
N LEU A 149 -20.22 49.85 5.73
CA LEU A 149 -19.46 50.60 4.73
C LEU A 149 -20.14 50.66 3.35
N GLY A 150 -20.78 49.56 2.92
CA GLY A 150 -21.33 49.43 1.57
C GLY A 150 -22.85 49.59 1.45
N GLY A 151 -23.56 49.63 2.59
CA GLY A 151 -25.01 49.75 2.65
C GLY A 151 -25.75 48.56 2.02
N TRP A 152 -26.93 48.83 1.46
CA TRP A 152 -27.80 47.79 0.89
C TRP A 152 -27.18 47.09 -0.33
N TYR A 153 -26.27 47.74 -1.05
CA TYR A 153 -25.64 47.17 -2.24
C TYR A 153 -24.70 46.00 -1.93
N THR A 154 -24.21 45.89 -0.69
CA THR A 154 -23.27 44.84 -0.27
C THR A 154 -23.92 43.72 0.54
N VAL A 155 -25.25 43.68 0.66
CA VAL A 155 -25.95 42.61 1.38
C VAL A 155 -25.65 41.22 0.80
N GLY A 156 -25.64 41.10 -0.53
CA GLY A 156 -25.25 39.85 -1.19
C GLY A 156 -23.82 39.42 -0.82
N LEU A 157 -22.88 40.37 -0.75
CA LEU A 157 -21.50 40.10 -0.35
C LEU A 157 -21.39 39.72 1.13
N ALA A 158 -22.11 40.41 2.01
CA ALA A 158 -22.14 40.10 3.45
C ALA A 158 -22.70 38.70 3.70
N ALA A 159 -23.79 38.33 3.00
CA ALA A 159 -24.35 36.99 3.05
C ALA A 159 -23.39 35.92 2.50
N PHE A 160 -22.67 36.22 1.41
CA PHE A 160 -21.62 35.34 0.90
C PHE A 160 -20.52 35.10 1.95
N ILE A 161 -20.05 36.14 2.65
CA ILE A 161 -19.03 36.00 3.71
C ILE A 161 -19.49 35.05 4.80
N LEU A 162 -20.77 35.09 5.19
CA LEU A 162 -21.33 34.17 6.19
C LEU A 162 -21.45 32.73 5.67
N LEU A 163 -21.88 32.55 4.42
CA LEU A 163 -22.23 31.25 3.85
C LEU A 163 -21.04 30.50 3.23
N ALA A 164 -20.05 31.21 2.70
CA ALA A 164 -18.93 30.61 1.99
C ALA A 164 -18.11 29.62 2.84
N PRO A 165 -17.81 29.91 4.13
CA PRO A 165 -17.09 28.96 4.97
C PRO A 165 -17.94 27.75 5.34
N ILE A 166 -19.26 27.92 5.51
CA ILE A 166 -20.18 26.80 5.71
C ILE A 166 -20.13 25.89 4.49
N ALA A 167 -20.33 26.43 3.29
CA ALA A 167 -20.32 25.66 2.05
C ALA A 167 -18.94 25.02 1.75
N GLY A 168 -17.85 25.71 2.10
CA GLY A 168 -16.48 25.23 1.89
C GLY A 168 -16.03 24.16 2.88
N LEU A 169 -16.46 24.25 4.14
CA LEU A 169 -16.08 23.31 5.21
C LEU A 169 -17.05 22.14 5.34
N ALA A 170 -18.31 22.30 4.92
CA ALA A 170 -19.33 21.27 4.98
C ALA A 170 -18.87 19.89 4.47
N PRO A 171 -18.17 19.74 3.33
CA PRO A 171 -17.70 18.41 2.89
C PRO A 171 -16.83 17.65 3.91
N ARG A 172 -16.12 18.36 4.80
CA ARG A 172 -15.29 17.76 5.86
C ARG A 172 -16.12 17.24 7.04
N PHE A 173 -17.20 17.94 7.37
CA PHE A 173 -18.08 17.58 8.50
C PHE A 173 -19.16 16.58 8.11
N LEU A 174 -19.51 16.54 6.83
CA LEU A 174 -20.54 15.66 6.29
C LEU A 174 -20.03 14.23 6.03
N GLY A 175 -18.75 13.92 6.27
CA GLY A 175 -18.17 12.60 5.99
C GLY A 175 -18.29 12.20 4.51
N ARG A 176 -18.69 13.12 3.61
CA ARG A 176 -19.13 12.84 2.25
C ARG A 176 -17.98 12.68 1.25
N GLN A 177 -16.73 12.72 1.74
CA GLN A 177 -15.60 12.09 1.09
C GLN A 177 -15.33 10.76 1.81
N VAL A 178 -15.92 9.69 1.30
CA VAL A 178 -15.39 8.35 1.52
C VAL A 178 -14.07 8.26 0.74
N THR A 179 -13.01 8.88 1.27
CA THR A 179 -11.73 8.18 1.24
C THR A 179 -11.83 7.21 2.39
N PRO A 180 -11.96 5.89 2.14
CA PRO A 180 -12.04 4.93 3.23
C PRO A 180 -10.82 5.18 4.12
N THR A 181 -11.06 5.53 5.38
CA THR A 181 -9.99 5.46 6.38
C THR A 181 -9.40 4.05 6.26
N PRO A 182 -8.08 3.90 6.09
CA PRO A 182 -7.49 2.59 5.91
C PRO A 182 -7.96 1.68 7.05
N PRO A 183 -8.47 0.48 6.75
CA PRO A 183 -9.06 -0.37 7.77
C PRO A 183 -8.01 -0.70 8.83
N ILE A 184 -8.42 -0.64 10.10
CA ILE A 184 -7.51 -0.82 11.24
C ILE A 184 -7.85 -2.15 11.92
N TYR A 185 -7.10 -3.19 11.58
CA TYR A 185 -7.25 -4.53 12.15
C TYR A 185 -6.56 -4.72 13.52
N ALA A 186 -6.13 -3.64 14.19
CA ALA A 186 -5.38 -3.74 15.46
C ALA A 186 -6.14 -4.50 16.55
N ARG A 187 -7.47 -4.35 16.60
CA ARG A 187 -8.34 -5.09 17.54
C ARG A 187 -8.40 -6.57 17.20
N ALA A 188 -8.62 -6.91 15.94
CA ALA A 188 -8.61 -8.28 15.45
C ALA A 188 -7.27 -8.97 15.74
N ILE A 189 -6.15 -8.32 15.41
CA ILE A 189 -4.80 -8.83 15.68
C ILE A 189 -4.58 -9.08 17.17
N ALA A 190 -5.03 -8.17 18.04
CA ALA A 190 -4.96 -8.36 19.48
C ALA A 190 -5.75 -9.62 19.90
N ARG A 191 -6.98 -9.79 19.39
CA ARG A 191 -7.83 -10.96 19.69
C ARG A 191 -7.20 -12.28 19.22
N ILE A 192 -6.60 -12.31 18.02
CA ILE A 192 -5.83 -13.45 17.51
C ILE A 192 -4.69 -13.81 18.47
N LYS A 193 -3.90 -12.81 18.90
CA LYS A 193 -2.80 -13.02 19.84
C LYS A 193 -3.25 -13.51 21.22
N PHE A 194 -4.48 -13.20 21.62
CA PHE A 194 -5.08 -13.71 22.86
C PHE A 194 -5.84 -15.05 22.68
N GLY A 195 -5.78 -15.68 21.50
CA GLY A 195 -6.46 -16.94 21.22
C GLY A 195 -7.99 -16.84 21.10
N LYS A 196 -8.52 -15.61 20.97
CA LYS A 196 -9.97 -15.34 20.88
C LYS A 196 -10.39 -15.24 19.41
N TYR A 197 -10.36 -16.37 18.71
CA TYR A 197 -10.53 -16.41 17.25
C TYR A 197 -11.94 -16.00 16.78
N ASN A 198 -13.00 -16.46 17.45
CA ASN A 198 -14.38 -16.06 17.11
C ASN A 198 -14.60 -14.54 17.28
N GLU A 199 -14.03 -13.95 18.33
CA GLU A 199 -14.11 -12.49 18.52
C GLU A 199 -13.25 -11.75 17.49
N ALA A 200 -12.12 -12.35 17.05
CA ALA A 200 -11.29 -11.78 16.00
C ALA A 200 -12.02 -11.78 14.64
N GLU A 201 -12.70 -12.88 14.30
CA GLU A 201 -13.52 -13.00 13.09
C GLU A 201 -14.54 -11.86 13.00
N MET A 202 -15.30 -11.64 14.07
CA MET A 202 -16.30 -10.57 14.13
C MET A 202 -15.68 -9.18 13.94
N GLU A 203 -14.53 -8.91 14.55
CA GLU A 203 -13.85 -7.62 14.39
C GLU A 203 -13.28 -7.45 12.97
N ILE A 204 -12.84 -8.52 12.30
CA ILE A 204 -12.41 -8.46 10.90
C ILE A 204 -13.60 -8.16 9.99
N ILE A 205 -14.70 -8.91 10.14
CA ILE A 205 -15.94 -8.73 9.35
C ILE A 205 -16.46 -7.30 9.53
N LYS A 206 -16.47 -6.78 10.76
CA LYS A 206 -16.90 -5.40 11.04
C LYS A 206 -16.07 -4.33 10.35
N GLU A 207 -14.77 -4.55 10.16
CA GLU A 207 -13.94 -3.62 9.38
C GLU A 207 -14.11 -3.85 7.87
N LEU A 208 -14.34 -5.08 7.41
CA LEU A 208 -14.66 -5.40 6.02
C LEU A 208 -16.03 -4.86 5.58
N GLU A 209 -17.03 -4.81 6.46
CA GLU A 209 -18.33 -4.15 6.21
C GLU A 209 -18.16 -2.66 5.87
N LYS A 210 -17.08 -2.02 6.35
CA LYS A 210 -16.75 -0.63 6.02
C LYS A 210 -15.89 -0.52 4.77
N SER A 211 -15.12 -1.55 4.45
CA SER A 211 -14.14 -1.61 3.36
C SER A 211 -14.18 -2.99 2.68
N GLU A 212 -15.22 -3.21 1.87
CA GLU A 212 -15.52 -4.52 1.25
C GLU A 212 -14.43 -4.99 0.27
N GLU A 213 -13.60 -4.07 -0.22
CA GLU A 213 -12.53 -4.32 -1.20
C GLU A 213 -11.14 -4.48 -0.56
N ASP A 214 -11.04 -4.56 0.78
CA ASP A 214 -9.75 -4.62 1.45
C ASP A 214 -9.11 -6.01 1.39
N PHE A 215 -8.03 -6.11 0.61
CA PHE A 215 -7.28 -7.35 0.42
C PHE A 215 -6.70 -7.91 1.72
N ASP A 216 -6.12 -7.05 2.57
CA ASP A 216 -5.43 -7.50 3.79
C ASP A 216 -6.43 -8.08 4.81
N GLY A 217 -7.62 -7.49 4.94
CA GLY A 217 -8.70 -8.00 5.77
C GLY A 217 -9.24 -9.35 5.31
N TRP A 218 -9.51 -9.52 4.01
CA TRP A 218 -9.94 -10.80 3.45
C TRP A 218 -8.88 -11.89 3.61
N MET A 219 -7.60 -11.53 3.42
CA MET A 219 -6.49 -12.46 3.66
C MET A 219 -6.35 -12.85 5.13
N MET A 220 -6.59 -11.91 6.06
CA MET A 220 -6.60 -12.19 7.50
C MET A 220 -7.74 -13.13 7.88
N LEU A 221 -8.92 -12.95 7.28
CA LEU A 221 -10.08 -13.82 7.48
C LEU A 221 -9.82 -15.24 6.94
N ALA A 222 -9.27 -15.35 5.72
CA ALA A 222 -8.91 -16.64 5.14
C ALA A 222 -7.85 -17.37 5.97
N GLU A 223 -6.87 -16.65 6.52
CA GLU A 223 -5.87 -17.22 7.42
C GLU A 223 -6.48 -17.77 8.72
N LEU A 224 -7.49 -17.08 9.26
CA LEU A 224 -8.25 -17.53 10.42
C LEU A 224 -9.01 -18.84 10.12
N TYR A 225 -9.69 -18.93 8.98
CA TYR A 225 -10.38 -20.14 8.55
C TYR A 225 -9.42 -21.33 8.35
N ALA A 226 -8.32 -21.11 7.62
CA ALA A 226 -7.38 -22.17 7.30
C ALA A 226 -6.60 -22.72 8.51
N ASN A 227 -6.15 -21.84 9.41
CA ASN A 227 -5.23 -22.22 10.50
C ASN A 227 -5.93 -22.47 11.84
N HIS A 228 -7.02 -21.76 12.14
CA HIS A 228 -7.64 -21.80 13.46
C HIS A 228 -8.98 -22.54 13.47
N PHE A 229 -9.79 -22.40 12.41
CA PHE A 229 -11.04 -23.14 12.28
C PHE A 229 -10.88 -24.48 11.55
N ASN A 230 -9.72 -24.73 10.94
CA ASN A 230 -9.48 -25.88 10.07
C ASN A 230 -10.51 -26.01 8.93
N ASP A 231 -11.09 -24.88 8.52
CA ASP A 231 -12.02 -24.80 7.40
C ASP A 231 -11.28 -24.34 6.15
N LEU A 232 -10.64 -25.31 5.51
CA LEU A 232 -9.87 -25.05 4.30
C LEU A 232 -10.75 -24.66 3.12
N GLN A 233 -11.99 -25.16 3.08
CA GLN A 233 -12.92 -24.91 2.00
C GLN A 233 -13.37 -23.44 2.02
N GLU A 234 -13.70 -22.89 3.19
CA GLU A 234 -14.06 -21.47 3.33
C GLU A 234 -12.85 -20.55 3.10
N ALA A 235 -11.66 -20.96 3.53
CA ALA A 235 -10.43 -20.23 3.23
C ALA A 235 -10.15 -20.17 1.71
N GLU A 236 -10.34 -21.28 1.01
CA GLU A 236 -10.19 -21.36 -0.45
C GLU A 236 -11.20 -20.47 -1.17
N GLN A 237 -12.48 -20.56 -0.80
CA GLN A 237 -13.53 -19.70 -1.38
C GLN A 237 -13.22 -18.22 -1.19
N THR A 238 -12.78 -17.84 0.01
CA THR A 238 -12.39 -16.46 0.31
C THR A 238 -11.24 -16.02 -0.59
N VAL A 239 -10.15 -16.80 -0.68
CA VAL A 239 -8.99 -16.47 -1.52
C VAL A 239 -9.33 -16.39 -3.01
N LEU A 240 -10.14 -17.31 -3.52
CA LEU A 240 -10.56 -17.26 -4.92
C LEU A 240 -11.45 -16.05 -5.20
N GLY A 241 -12.37 -15.72 -4.27
CA GLY A 241 -13.22 -14.54 -4.35
C GLY A 241 -12.42 -13.24 -4.44
N ILE A 242 -11.43 -13.02 -3.58
CA ILE A 242 -10.54 -11.83 -3.69
C ILE A 242 -9.70 -11.85 -4.97
N CYS A 243 -9.29 -13.01 -5.47
CA CYS A 243 -8.56 -13.09 -6.75
C CYS A 243 -9.42 -12.73 -7.97
N GLU A 244 -10.75 -12.77 -7.87
CA GLU A 244 -11.68 -12.39 -8.95
C GLU A 244 -12.00 -10.89 -8.97
N GLN A 245 -11.71 -10.18 -7.88
CA GLN A 245 -11.97 -8.74 -7.80
C GLN A 245 -11.05 -7.95 -8.75
N PRO A 246 -11.57 -6.95 -9.48
CA PRO A 246 -10.80 -6.17 -10.45
C PRO A 246 -9.75 -5.26 -9.80
N VAL A 247 -9.85 -5.02 -8.49
CA VAL A 247 -8.95 -4.18 -7.69
C VAL A 247 -7.66 -4.92 -7.32
N THR A 248 -7.67 -6.26 -7.36
CA THR A 248 -6.56 -7.10 -6.91
C THR A 248 -5.38 -6.99 -7.87
N SER A 249 -4.24 -6.53 -7.36
CA SER A 249 -3.01 -6.42 -8.14
C SER A 249 -2.38 -7.79 -8.46
N PRO A 250 -1.58 -7.92 -9.54
CA PRO A 250 -0.89 -9.15 -9.87
C PRO A 250 0.00 -9.72 -8.75
N SER A 251 0.63 -8.84 -7.95
CA SER A 251 1.42 -9.24 -6.79
C SER A 251 0.55 -9.79 -5.66
N GLN A 252 -0.57 -9.14 -5.35
CA GLN A 252 -1.53 -9.61 -4.35
C GLN A 252 -2.14 -10.96 -4.74
N LEU A 253 -2.52 -11.13 -6.01
CA LEU A 253 -3.00 -12.40 -6.55
C LEU A 253 -1.97 -13.52 -6.36
N SER A 254 -0.70 -13.25 -6.68
CA SER A 254 0.38 -14.22 -6.47
C SER A 254 0.58 -14.57 -4.99
N VAL A 255 0.55 -13.57 -4.10
CA VAL A 255 0.68 -13.79 -2.65
C VAL A 255 -0.47 -14.64 -2.11
N ALA A 256 -1.70 -14.34 -2.50
CA ALA A 256 -2.90 -15.05 -2.06
C ALA A 256 -2.86 -16.52 -2.49
N LEU A 257 -2.56 -16.79 -3.76
CA LEU A 257 -2.48 -18.16 -4.29
C LEU A 257 -1.29 -18.96 -3.74
N HIS A 258 -0.16 -18.31 -3.46
CA HIS A 258 0.95 -18.96 -2.76
C HIS A 258 0.57 -19.36 -1.33
N ARG A 259 -0.11 -18.47 -0.59
CA ARG A 259 -0.61 -18.79 0.77
C ARG A 259 -1.66 -19.90 0.75
N LEU A 260 -2.57 -19.89 -0.22
CA LEU A 260 -3.53 -20.97 -0.41
C LEU A 260 -2.84 -22.31 -0.65
N ALA A 261 -1.82 -22.34 -1.53
CA ALA A 261 -1.04 -23.56 -1.75
C ALA A 261 -0.34 -24.04 -0.48
N ASP A 262 0.17 -23.13 0.36
CA ASP A 262 0.73 -23.46 1.67
C ASP A 262 -0.29 -24.08 2.63
N TRP A 263 -1.52 -23.55 2.67
CA TRP A 263 -2.60 -24.12 3.49
C TRP A 263 -3.08 -25.48 2.98
N GLN A 264 -3.15 -25.67 1.67
CA GLN A 264 -3.50 -26.96 1.05
C GLN A 264 -2.49 -28.06 1.40
N LEU A 265 -1.19 -27.71 1.50
CA LEU A 265 -0.16 -28.66 1.94
C LEU A 265 -0.20 -28.93 3.45
N LYS A 266 -0.29 -27.87 4.27
CA LYS A 266 -0.20 -27.98 5.73
C LYS A 266 -1.48 -28.55 6.37
N THR A 267 -2.63 -28.02 5.99
CA THR A 267 -3.93 -28.35 6.60
C THR A 267 -4.64 -29.41 5.76
N GLY A 268 -4.67 -29.25 4.44
CA GLY A 268 -5.40 -30.15 3.52
C GLY A 268 -4.69 -31.46 3.20
N ARG A 269 -3.36 -31.51 3.34
CA ARG A 269 -2.50 -32.60 2.87
C ARG A 269 -2.74 -32.97 1.40
N ASP A 270 -3.12 -32.00 0.58
CA ASP A 270 -3.43 -32.19 -0.83
C ASP A 270 -2.40 -31.47 -1.73
N PRO A 271 -1.37 -32.18 -2.22
CA PRO A 271 -0.37 -31.61 -3.12
C PRO A 271 -0.94 -31.28 -4.51
N GLU A 272 -2.02 -31.93 -4.93
CA GLU A 272 -2.68 -31.61 -6.21
C GLU A 272 -3.48 -30.31 -6.11
N ALA A 273 -4.21 -30.08 -5.02
CA ALA A 273 -4.86 -28.78 -4.77
C ALA A 273 -3.84 -27.64 -4.68
N ALA A 274 -2.71 -27.87 -4.00
CA ALA A 274 -1.62 -26.90 -3.95
C ALA A 274 -1.06 -26.60 -5.35
N ARG A 275 -0.88 -27.63 -6.19
CA ARG A 275 -0.43 -27.46 -7.58
C ARG A 275 -1.45 -26.68 -8.41
N ARG A 276 -2.75 -26.98 -8.27
CA ARG A 276 -3.83 -26.24 -8.96
C ARG A 276 -3.83 -24.76 -8.59
N ALA A 277 -3.69 -24.42 -7.31
CA ALA A 277 -3.62 -23.02 -6.86
C ALA A 277 -2.44 -22.26 -7.49
N LEU A 278 -1.26 -22.89 -7.57
CA LEU A 278 -0.09 -22.29 -8.22
C LEU A 278 -0.22 -22.21 -9.75
N GLN A 279 -0.90 -23.18 -10.37
CA GLN A 279 -1.15 -23.16 -11.81
C GLN A 279 -2.01 -21.96 -12.21
N MET A 280 -2.97 -21.54 -11.38
CA MET A 280 -3.76 -20.33 -11.63
C MET A 280 -2.90 -19.06 -11.77
N ILE A 281 -1.76 -18.98 -11.08
CA ILE A 281 -0.81 -17.86 -11.26
C ILE A 281 -0.23 -17.88 -12.67
N CYS A 282 0.15 -19.08 -13.16
CA CYS A 282 0.73 -19.26 -14.49
C CYS A 282 -0.28 -18.90 -15.58
N ASP A 283 -1.54 -19.30 -15.40
CA ASP A 283 -2.60 -19.09 -16.38
C ASP A 283 -3.05 -17.63 -16.44
N ARG A 284 -3.14 -16.96 -15.28
CA ARG A 284 -3.61 -15.56 -15.19
C ARG A 284 -2.51 -14.54 -15.47
N LEU A 285 -1.23 -14.86 -15.23
CA LEU A 285 -0.10 -13.94 -15.37
C LEU A 285 1.01 -14.49 -16.29
N PRO A 286 0.71 -14.87 -17.55
CA PRO A 286 1.68 -15.52 -18.42
C PRO A 286 2.87 -14.60 -18.74
N GLY A 287 4.08 -15.17 -18.77
CA GLY A 287 5.31 -14.46 -19.11
C GLY A 287 5.85 -13.51 -18.02
N THR A 288 5.26 -13.51 -16.83
CA THR A 288 5.74 -12.69 -15.69
C THR A 288 6.74 -13.46 -14.81
N HIS A 289 7.58 -12.73 -14.07
CA HIS A 289 8.46 -13.34 -13.06
C HIS A 289 7.68 -14.12 -12.00
N LEU A 290 6.45 -13.68 -11.66
CA LEU A 290 5.58 -14.35 -10.70
C LEU A 290 5.15 -15.73 -11.22
N ALA A 291 4.79 -15.84 -12.49
CA ALA A 291 4.48 -17.13 -13.11
C ALA A 291 5.71 -18.06 -13.16
N HIS A 292 6.90 -17.54 -13.45
CA HIS A 292 8.12 -18.34 -13.42
C HIS A 292 8.43 -18.87 -12.00
N MET A 293 8.26 -18.05 -10.96
CA MET A 293 8.40 -18.50 -9.57
C MET A 293 7.38 -19.57 -9.20
N ALA A 294 6.12 -19.41 -9.63
CA ALA A 294 5.09 -20.42 -9.43
C ALA A 294 5.46 -21.76 -10.11
N GLN A 295 5.98 -21.73 -11.34
CA GLN A 295 6.43 -22.93 -12.05
C GLN A 295 7.58 -23.65 -11.34
N LEU A 296 8.60 -22.90 -10.89
CA LEU A 296 9.69 -23.49 -10.11
C LEU A 296 9.18 -24.15 -8.84
N ARG A 297 8.21 -23.53 -8.16
CA ARG A 297 7.60 -24.07 -6.95
C ARG A 297 6.77 -25.33 -7.26
N ILE A 298 5.99 -25.34 -8.34
CA ILE A 298 5.23 -26.52 -8.81
C ILE A 298 6.16 -27.71 -9.05
N ALA A 299 7.33 -27.48 -9.65
CA ALA A 299 8.31 -28.53 -9.92
C ALA A 299 8.95 -29.12 -8.64
N GLN A 300 8.89 -28.41 -7.51
CA GLN A 300 9.43 -28.85 -6.22
C GLN A 300 8.38 -29.53 -5.32
N LEU A 301 7.09 -29.41 -5.65
CA LEU A 301 6.01 -30.03 -4.89
C LEU A 301 6.08 -31.56 -4.97
N PRO A 302 5.76 -32.28 -3.88
CA PRO A 302 5.67 -33.73 -3.91
C PRO A 302 4.61 -34.21 -4.92
N ALA A 303 4.85 -35.35 -5.55
CA ALA A 303 3.97 -35.92 -6.57
C ALA A 303 2.71 -36.54 -5.96
N SER A 304 2.77 -37.03 -4.73
CA SER A 304 1.66 -37.70 -4.06
C SER A 304 1.60 -37.35 -2.57
N ILE A 305 0.44 -37.66 -1.95
CA ILE A 305 0.22 -37.55 -0.51
C ILE A 305 1.22 -38.43 0.26
N GLU A 306 1.55 -39.60 -0.29
CA GLU A 306 2.52 -40.54 0.28
C GLU A 306 3.92 -39.91 0.34
N GLU A 307 4.40 -39.31 -0.76
CA GLU A 307 5.70 -38.62 -0.78
C GLU A 307 5.73 -37.40 0.16
N LEU A 308 4.61 -36.68 0.29
CA LEU A 308 4.47 -35.59 1.25
C LEU A 308 4.61 -36.11 2.69
N SER A 309 3.97 -37.23 3.01
CA SER A 309 4.09 -37.87 4.32
C SER A 309 5.51 -38.35 4.61
N GLU A 310 6.20 -38.95 3.62
CA GLU A 310 7.59 -39.38 3.77
C GLU A 310 8.54 -38.20 4.01
N ARG A 311 8.31 -37.06 3.36
CA ARG A 311 9.10 -35.84 3.57
C ARG A 311 8.89 -35.23 4.95
N GLU A 312 7.67 -35.24 5.49
CA GLU A 312 7.40 -34.76 6.85
C GLU A 312 7.97 -35.67 7.93
N HIS A 313 7.92 -36.99 7.71
CA HIS A 313 8.46 -37.99 8.63
C HIS A 313 9.95 -38.26 8.41
N ALA A 314 10.59 -37.57 7.46
CA ALA A 314 12.02 -37.68 7.24
C ALA A 314 12.75 -37.29 8.53
N PRO A 315 13.61 -38.18 9.07
CA PRO A 315 14.24 -37.94 10.37
C PRO A 315 15.01 -36.62 10.31
N PRO A 316 14.87 -35.74 11.32
CA PRO A 316 15.56 -34.46 11.34
C PRO A 316 17.05 -34.73 11.19
N ILE A 317 17.68 -34.08 10.21
CA ILE A 317 19.13 -34.17 10.01
C ILE A 317 19.76 -33.64 11.30
N PRO A 318 20.46 -34.48 12.09
CA PRO A 318 21.04 -34.03 13.35
C PRO A 318 22.12 -33.01 13.02
N LEU A 319 21.81 -31.74 13.21
CA LEU A 319 22.79 -30.67 13.25
C LEU A 319 23.58 -30.88 14.55
N PRO A 320 24.90 -31.17 14.50
CA PRO A 320 25.67 -31.27 15.72
C PRO A 320 25.65 -29.90 16.40
N ALA A 321 24.96 -29.82 17.54
CA ALA A 321 24.99 -28.64 18.39
C ALA A 321 26.44 -28.40 18.83
N LEU A 322 26.90 -27.16 18.72
CA LEU A 322 28.20 -26.76 19.23
C LEU A 322 28.07 -26.58 20.76
N GLY A 323 28.29 -27.65 21.52
CA GLY A 323 28.58 -27.60 22.96
C GLY A 323 27.51 -28.14 23.92
N ASP A 324 28.02 -28.77 24.98
CA ASP A 324 27.39 -29.24 26.23
C ASP A 324 26.52 -30.50 26.20
N HIS A 325 27.13 -31.66 25.88
CA HIS A 325 26.80 -32.90 26.60
C HIS A 325 28.07 -33.74 26.82
N PHE A 326 28.60 -33.68 28.05
CA PHE A 326 29.25 -34.82 28.67
C PHE A 326 28.13 -35.75 29.14
N ASP A 327 27.99 -36.91 28.49
CA ASP A 327 27.49 -38.14 29.12
C ASP A 327 27.85 -39.33 28.23
N GLU A 328 29.02 -39.89 28.52
CA GLU A 328 29.46 -41.20 28.05
C GLU A 328 28.60 -42.29 28.69
N ALA A 329 27.52 -42.74 28.03
CA ALA A 329 26.84 -43.98 28.43
C ALA A 329 25.94 -44.65 27.37
N ALA A 330 25.87 -44.19 26.11
CA ALA A 330 24.87 -44.70 25.15
C ALA A 330 25.37 -45.07 23.73
N GLU A 331 26.67 -45.20 23.46
CA GLU A 331 27.20 -45.29 22.07
C GLU A 331 27.69 -46.67 21.58
N ALA A 332 27.29 -47.78 22.20
CA ALA A 332 27.76 -49.09 21.72
C ALA A 332 26.91 -49.69 20.57
N ALA A 333 25.61 -49.37 20.48
CA ALA A 333 24.70 -49.99 19.50
C ALA A 333 24.36 -49.09 18.30
N ASP A 334 24.30 -47.76 18.48
CA ASP A 334 24.00 -46.80 17.40
C ASP A 334 25.20 -46.49 16.50
N SER A 335 26.43 -46.69 16.98
CA SER A 335 27.65 -46.37 16.23
C SER A 335 27.85 -47.29 15.02
N ALA A 336 27.49 -48.58 15.12
CA ALA A 336 27.69 -49.54 14.03
C ALA A 336 26.79 -49.27 12.82
N VAL A 337 25.50 -48.97 13.04
CA VAL A 337 24.56 -48.65 11.96
C VAL A 337 24.89 -47.28 11.33
N ALA A 338 25.32 -46.32 12.15
CA ALA A 338 25.76 -45.01 11.67
C ALA A 338 27.03 -45.11 10.81
N ILE A 339 28.00 -45.94 11.19
CA ILE A 339 29.23 -46.21 10.42
C ILE A 339 28.88 -46.91 9.09
N GLN A 340 27.94 -47.86 9.10
CA GLN A 340 27.51 -48.56 7.89
C GLN A 340 26.87 -47.59 6.87
N ARG A 341 25.93 -46.74 7.31
CA ARG A 341 25.32 -45.71 6.45
C ARG A 341 26.34 -44.69 5.95
N ALA A 342 27.30 -44.29 6.79
CA ALA A 342 28.37 -43.38 6.38
C ALA A 342 29.28 -44.01 5.32
N THR A 343 29.53 -45.32 5.40
CA THR A 343 30.31 -46.09 4.43
C THR A 343 29.58 -46.19 3.09
N GLU A 344 28.27 -46.50 3.10
CA GLU A 344 27.43 -46.52 1.89
C GLU A 344 27.37 -45.14 1.22
N ALA A 345 27.20 -44.08 2.00
CA ALA A 345 27.20 -42.71 1.50
C ALA A 345 28.57 -42.30 0.91
N ALA A 346 29.67 -42.78 1.50
CA ALA A 346 31.02 -42.55 0.98
C ALA A 346 31.23 -43.28 -0.36
N ASN A 347 30.80 -44.54 -0.46
CA ASN A 347 30.88 -45.32 -1.71
C ASN A 347 30.08 -44.66 -2.83
N ALA A 348 28.85 -44.18 -2.54
CA ALA A 348 28.06 -43.44 -3.52
C ALA A 348 28.72 -42.13 -3.99
N CYS A 349 29.56 -41.50 -3.16
CA CYS A 349 30.34 -40.34 -3.58
C CYS A 349 31.54 -40.75 -4.46
N VAL A 350 32.18 -41.87 -4.16
CA VAL A 350 33.25 -42.45 -5.00
C VAL A 350 32.70 -42.83 -6.37
N ASP A 351 31.53 -43.46 -6.46
CA ASP A 351 30.89 -43.82 -7.72
C ASP A 351 30.61 -42.59 -8.60
N ARG A 352 30.19 -41.48 -7.98
CA ARG A 352 30.00 -40.21 -8.70
C ARG A 352 31.31 -39.61 -9.17
N LEU A 353 32.38 -39.71 -8.38
CA LEU A 353 33.72 -39.24 -8.77
C LEU A 353 34.36 -40.11 -9.85
N ASN A 354 34.00 -41.40 -9.93
CA ASN A 354 34.40 -42.27 -11.04
C ASN A 354 33.73 -41.86 -12.36
N GLN A 355 32.50 -41.34 -12.30
CA GLN A 355 31.77 -40.83 -13.47
C GLN A 355 32.21 -39.41 -13.85
N ASP A 356 32.44 -38.56 -12.86
CA ASP A 356 32.86 -37.16 -13.02
C ASP A 356 33.98 -36.81 -12.02
N PRO A 357 35.26 -36.91 -12.45
CA PRO A 357 36.41 -36.65 -11.59
C PRO A 357 36.50 -35.21 -11.06
N ASP A 358 35.84 -34.23 -11.68
CA ASP A 358 35.95 -32.82 -11.27
C ASP A 358 34.75 -32.33 -10.43
N ASN A 359 33.89 -33.26 -10.00
CA ASN A 359 32.72 -32.93 -9.19
C ASN A 359 33.09 -32.46 -7.77
N VAL A 360 33.11 -31.13 -7.58
CA VAL A 360 33.47 -30.47 -6.32
C VAL A 360 32.56 -30.90 -5.17
N ALA A 361 31.24 -30.93 -5.38
CA ALA A 361 30.27 -31.23 -4.33
C ALA A 361 30.38 -32.68 -3.84
N ALA A 362 30.62 -33.63 -4.75
CA ALA A 362 30.84 -35.03 -4.41
C ALA A 362 32.15 -35.21 -3.61
N ARG A 363 33.24 -34.52 -4.01
CA ARG A 363 34.54 -34.59 -3.33
C ARG A 363 34.53 -33.92 -1.95
N GLU A 364 33.86 -32.78 -1.78
CA GLU A 364 33.63 -32.14 -0.47
C GLU A 364 32.83 -33.05 0.47
N LYS A 365 31.77 -33.69 -0.04
CA LYS A 365 30.93 -34.61 0.75
C LYS A 365 31.73 -35.86 1.16
N LEU A 366 32.51 -36.43 0.25
CA LEU A 366 33.38 -37.56 0.53
C LEU A 366 34.41 -37.23 1.61
N ALA A 367 35.08 -36.06 1.50
CA ALA A 367 36.08 -35.63 2.46
C ALA A 367 35.53 -35.55 3.90
N ARG A 368 34.34 -34.96 4.07
CA ARG A 368 33.67 -34.85 5.38
C ARG A 368 33.26 -36.21 5.94
N LEU A 369 32.69 -37.08 5.11
CA LEU A 369 32.30 -38.44 5.55
C LEU A 369 33.53 -39.23 6.02
N LEU A 370 34.64 -39.14 5.30
CA LEU A 370 35.90 -39.80 5.68
C LEU A 370 36.46 -39.26 6.99
N ALA A 371 36.59 -37.93 7.13
CA ALA A 371 37.24 -37.33 8.29
C ALA A 371 36.37 -37.36 9.56
N GLU A 372 35.07 -37.09 9.46
CA GLU A 372 34.21 -36.86 10.63
C GLU A 372 33.43 -38.09 11.07
N LYS A 373 33.05 -38.98 10.14
CA LYS A 373 32.17 -40.13 10.41
C LYS A 373 32.88 -41.47 10.36
N LEU A 374 33.88 -41.61 9.48
CA LEU A 374 34.63 -42.86 9.29
C LEU A 374 35.99 -42.86 10.01
N GLY A 375 36.34 -41.77 10.71
CA GLY A 375 37.59 -41.69 11.48
C GLY A 375 38.86 -41.74 10.62
N GLN A 376 38.78 -41.39 9.34
CA GLN A 376 39.89 -41.38 8.38
C GLN A 376 40.23 -39.93 7.98
N PRO A 377 40.76 -39.11 8.90
CA PRO A 377 41.04 -37.70 8.65
C PRO A 377 42.09 -37.50 7.56
N ASP A 378 43.09 -38.38 7.44
CA ASP A 378 44.12 -38.28 6.41
C ASP A 378 43.55 -38.37 5.01
N ARG A 379 42.66 -39.35 4.76
CA ARG A 379 41.99 -39.48 3.47
C ARG A 379 41.05 -38.32 3.20
N GLY A 380 40.37 -37.81 4.22
CA GLY A 380 39.54 -36.60 4.09
C GLY A 380 40.36 -35.37 3.68
N ILE A 381 41.53 -35.17 4.30
CA ILE A 381 42.46 -34.08 3.98
C ILE A 381 43.02 -34.24 2.56
N GLU A 382 43.35 -35.45 2.12
CA GLU A 382 43.77 -35.73 0.75
C GLU A 382 42.70 -35.32 -0.27
N GLN A 383 41.43 -35.68 -0.02
CA GLN A 383 40.33 -35.30 -0.92
C GLN A 383 40.14 -33.77 -1.01
N LEU A 384 40.27 -33.04 0.10
CA LEU A 384 40.26 -31.57 0.06
C LEU A 384 41.50 -31.00 -0.63
N THR A 385 42.66 -31.63 -0.49
CA THR A 385 43.90 -31.20 -1.14
C THR A 385 43.79 -31.29 -2.66
N LEU A 386 43.13 -32.34 -3.17
CA LEU A 386 42.84 -32.50 -4.59
C LEU A 386 41.94 -31.39 -5.15
N LEU A 387 41.03 -30.82 -4.35
CA LEU A 387 40.18 -29.70 -4.78
C LEU A 387 40.97 -28.42 -5.09
N PHE A 388 42.16 -28.23 -4.51
CA PHE A 388 43.01 -27.09 -4.84
C PHE A 388 43.67 -27.21 -6.23
N GLN A 389 43.73 -28.42 -6.79
CA GLN A 389 44.28 -28.66 -8.13
C GLN A 389 43.27 -28.33 -9.25
N VAL A 390 41.98 -28.19 -8.92
CA VAL A 390 40.93 -27.82 -9.88
C VAL A 390 40.98 -26.30 -10.16
N PRO A 391 41.16 -25.87 -11.43
CA PRO A 391 41.19 -24.45 -11.80
C PRO A 391 39.78 -23.81 -11.70
N GLY A 392 39.73 -22.50 -11.41
CA GLY A 392 38.47 -21.73 -11.43
C GLY A 392 37.64 -21.70 -10.15
N GLN A 393 38.12 -22.27 -9.04
CA GLN A 393 37.39 -22.25 -7.76
C GLN A 393 37.45 -20.89 -7.05
N GLU A 394 36.33 -20.48 -6.48
CA GLU A 394 36.18 -19.22 -5.73
C GLU A 394 37.07 -19.16 -4.48
N ALA A 395 37.64 -17.97 -4.21
CA ALA A 395 38.53 -17.73 -3.08
C ALA A 395 37.89 -18.06 -1.71
N ARG A 396 36.57 -17.86 -1.58
CA ARG A 396 35.83 -18.16 -0.35
C ARG A 396 35.76 -19.66 -0.06
N ARG A 397 35.49 -20.51 -1.06
CA ARG A 397 35.45 -21.97 -0.85
C ARG A 397 36.82 -22.52 -0.50
N ARG A 398 37.87 -21.98 -1.13
CA ARG A 398 39.26 -22.35 -0.83
C ARG A 398 39.65 -22.01 0.62
N SER A 399 39.21 -20.88 1.16
CA SER A 399 39.45 -20.52 2.56
C SER A 399 38.65 -21.42 3.53
N GLU A 400 37.44 -21.84 3.15
CA GLU A 400 36.62 -22.80 3.92
C GLU A 400 37.28 -24.19 3.98
N TRP A 401 37.77 -24.72 2.86
CA TRP A 401 38.47 -26.02 2.84
C TRP A 401 39.75 -26.01 3.66
N LEU A 402 40.56 -24.93 3.58
CA LEU A 402 41.73 -24.78 4.44
C LEU A 402 41.35 -24.73 5.93
N SER A 403 40.21 -24.12 6.25
CA SER A 403 39.69 -24.09 7.63
C SER A 403 39.32 -25.48 8.12
N TRP A 404 38.72 -26.31 7.26
CA TRP A 404 38.42 -27.72 7.56
C TRP A 404 39.69 -28.54 7.77
N ILE A 405 40.68 -28.40 6.88
CA ILE A 405 41.99 -29.07 7.02
C ILE A 405 42.64 -28.69 8.36
N ALA A 406 42.67 -27.40 8.70
CA ALA A 406 43.20 -26.94 9.99
C ALA A 406 42.46 -27.55 11.18
N ALA A 407 41.11 -27.54 11.14
CA ALA A 407 40.29 -28.11 12.20
C ALA A 407 40.51 -29.62 12.36
N TRP A 408 40.67 -30.36 11.25
CA TRP A 408 40.88 -31.81 11.29
C TRP A 408 42.27 -32.20 11.79
N HIS A 409 43.32 -31.44 11.44
CA HIS A 409 44.64 -31.63 12.04
C HIS A 409 44.63 -31.43 13.56
N LEU A 410 43.92 -30.40 14.04
CA LEU A 410 43.85 -30.10 15.47
C LEU A 410 42.96 -31.07 16.25
N LYS A 411 41.78 -31.41 15.72
CA LYS A 411 40.78 -32.22 16.42
C LYS A 411 41.04 -33.72 16.33
N TYR A 412 41.34 -34.22 15.14
CA TYR A 412 41.39 -35.67 14.89
C TYR A 412 42.82 -36.22 14.89
N ARG A 413 43.82 -35.42 14.52
CA ARG A 413 45.23 -35.85 14.54
C ARG A 413 46.03 -35.34 15.73
N GLY A 414 45.54 -34.33 16.45
CA GLY A 414 46.31 -33.65 17.50
C GLY A 414 47.57 -32.95 16.99
N ASP A 415 47.74 -32.80 15.67
CA ASP A 415 48.91 -32.23 15.05
C ASP A 415 48.80 -30.70 15.03
N ARG A 416 49.31 -30.09 16.10
CA ARG A 416 49.29 -28.64 16.28
C ARG A 416 50.16 -27.91 15.26
N VAL A 417 51.22 -28.53 14.75
CA VAL A 417 52.13 -27.90 13.79
C VAL A 417 51.46 -27.79 12.43
N ALA A 418 50.89 -28.89 11.93
CA ALA A 418 50.15 -28.90 10.66
C ALA A 418 48.87 -28.04 10.73
N GLY A 419 48.15 -28.09 11.86
CA GLY A 419 46.97 -27.26 12.09
C GLY A 419 47.30 -25.76 12.09
N ARG A 420 48.39 -25.36 12.76
CA ARG A 420 48.88 -23.98 12.77
C ARG A 420 49.29 -23.51 11.37
N ALA A 421 50.06 -24.34 10.65
CA ALA A 421 50.50 -24.01 9.29
C ALA A 421 49.31 -23.80 8.33
N ALA A 422 48.25 -24.60 8.45
CA ALA A 422 47.02 -24.42 7.67
C ALA A 422 46.30 -23.10 8.00
N LEU A 423 46.23 -22.70 9.29
CA LEU A 423 45.66 -21.42 9.70
C LEU A 423 46.48 -20.21 9.21
N GLU A 424 47.81 -20.28 9.32
CA GLU A 424 48.72 -19.24 8.81
C GLU A 424 48.58 -19.08 7.28
N ARG A 425 48.38 -20.19 6.56
CA ARG A 425 48.12 -20.17 5.12
C ARG A 425 46.82 -19.45 4.77
N ILE A 426 45.74 -19.63 5.55
CA ILE A 426 44.46 -18.90 5.36
C ILE A 426 44.69 -17.39 5.50
N VAL A 427 45.42 -16.97 6.53
CA VAL A 427 45.69 -15.54 6.77
C VAL A 427 46.53 -14.92 5.66
N ARG A 428 47.48 -15.68 5.10
CA ARG A 428 48.36 -15.22 4.01
C ARG A 428 47.65 -15.18 2.66
N GLU A 429 46.89 -16.22 2.32
CA GLU A 429 46.31 -16.40 0.98
C GLU A 429 44.90 -15.78 0.85
N PHE A 430 44.17 -15.61 1.95
CA PHE A 430 42.77 -15.14 1.96
C PHE A 430 42.48 -14.10 3.07
N PRO A 431 43.21 -12.97 3.11
CA PRO A 431 43.20 -12.05 4.26
C PRO A 431 41.83 -11.40 4.56
N ASP A 432 40.99 -11.22 3.53
CA ASP A 432 39.70 -10.51 3.64
C ASP A 432 38.51 -11.45 3.91
N THR A 433 38.75 -12.73 4.19
CA THR A 433 37.69 -13.71 4.44
C THR A 433 37.34 -13.82 5.93
N PRO A 434 36.08 -14.14 6.29
CA PRO A 434 35.71 -14.36 7.69
C PRO A 434 36.52 -15.51 8.32
N GLN A 435 36.94 -16.48 7.52
CA GLN A 435 37.83 -17.57 7.93
C GLN A 435 39.22 -17.08 8.35
N ALA A 436 39.76 -16.03 7.72
CA ALA A 436 41.03 -15.43 8.13
C ALA A 436 40.93 -14.69 9.47
N ILE A 437 39.80 -14.05 9.76
CA ILE A 437 39.55 -13.42 11.06
C ILE A 437 39.51 -14.49 12.16
N ALA A 438 38.76 -15.58 11.94
CA ALA A 438 38.71 -16.71 12.86
C ALA A 438 40.08 -17.40 13.02
N ALA A 439 40.85 -17.51 11.94
CA ALA A 439 42.21 -18.06 11.98
C ALA A 439 43.16 -17.20 12.81
N ARG A 440 43.13 -15.86 12.68
CA ARG A 440 43.94 -14.94 13.51
C ARG A 440 43.61 -15.07 14.99
N GLN A 441 42.32 -15.17 15.33
CA GLN A 441 41.88 -15.37 16.71
C GLN A 441 42.39 -16.70 17.27
N ARG A 442 42.27 -17.79 16.50
CA ARG A 442 42.78 -19.11 16.92
C ARG A 442 44.29 -19.13 17.06
N LEU A 443 45.04 -18.55 16.11
CA LEU A 443 46.50 -18.45 16.18
C LEU A 443 46.99 -17.63 17.39
N GLY A 444 46.21 -16.65 17.85
CA GLY A 444 46.51 -15.91 19.08
C GLY A 444 46.22 -16.69 20.36
N SER A 445 45.36 -17.71 20.30
CA SER A 445 44.96 -18.55 21.44
C SER A 445 45.69 -19.91 21.53
N MET A 446 46.47 -20.26 20.50
CA MET A 446 47.22 -21.51 20.38
C MET A 446 48.66 -21.32 20.82
#